data_AF-A0A2N5IYZ2-F1
#
_entry.id   AF-A0A2N5IYZ2-F1
#
_cell.length_a   1.000
_cell.length_b   1.000
_cell.length_c   1.000
_cell.angle_alpha   90.00
_cell.angle_beta   90.00
_cell.angle_gamma   90.00
#
_symmetry.space_group_name_H-M   'P 1'
#
loop_
_entity.id
_entity.type
_entity.pdbx_description
1 polymer ?
#
loop_
_entity_poly.entity_id
_entity_poly.type
_entity_poly.pdbx_seq_one_letter_code
_entity_poly.pdbx_strand_id
1 'polypeptide(L)'
;MTDMTDKTNDAGDQARRETDRAESQALSLLAQDGFALTVSGGLAGDVDLPKPYGTTITLVDRTYLVGGRGFGGSGADEGMLEGIRSAGGETRIVLRCEPDDAADPWTVEASLDGVFLGVVRAHENEIIARLMDAGKHVYAEYLETETLGEYHRIWVSLVMED
;
A
#
# COMPACT_ATOMS: atom_id res chain seq x y z
N MET A 1 10.25 -75.28 39.04
CA MET A 1 11.14 -74.37 39.77
C MET A 1 11.11 -73.06 39.01
N THR A 2 10.48 -72.07 39.62
CA THR A 2 10.15 -70.75 39.10
C THR A 2 11.38 -69.85 39.15
N ASP A 3 11.67 -69.07 38.11
CA ASP A 3 12.31 -67.75 38.22
C ASP A 3 12.22 -66.99 36.88
N MET A 4 11.66 -65.77 36.89
CA MET A 4 12.36 -64.47 36.75
C MET A 4 12.99 -64.27 35.35
N THR A 5 12.84 -63.19 34.59
CA THR A 5 12.22 -61.86 34.67
C THR A 5 12.50 -61.26 33.29
N ASP A 6 11.54 -60.64 32.63
CA ASP A 6 11.85 -59.52 31.72
C ASP A 6 10.64 -58.59 31.64
N LYS A 7 10.59 -57.63 32.55
CA LYS A 7 9.66 -56.49 32.56
C LYS A 7 10.51 -55.24 32.43
N THR A 8 11.01 -54.97 31.22
CA THR A 8 11.87 -53.79 31.03
C THR A 8 11.63 -52.98 29.76
N ASN A 9 10.55 -53.24 29.01
CA ASN A 9 10.28 -52.53 27.74
C ASN A 9 9.00 -51.69 27.67
N ASP A 10 8.22 -51.54 28.74
CA ASP A 10 6.90 -50.89 28.67
C ASP A 10 6.89 -49.39 29.07
N ALA A 11 7.99 -48.88 29.63
CA ALA A 11 8.06 -47.49 30.12
C ALA A 11 8.34 -46.45 29.01
N GLY A 12 9.02 -46.85 27.92
CA GLY A 12 9.40 -45.95 26.83
C GLY A 12 8.25 -45.62 25.86
N ASP A 13 7.24 -46.49 25.76
CA ASP A 13 6.10 -46.31 24.86
C ASP A 13 4.97 -45.48 25.49
N GLN A 14 4.87 -45.47 26.83
CA GLN A 14 3.89 -44.64 27.54
C GLN A 14 4.27 -43.15 27.53
N ALA A 15 5.55 -42.80 27.65
CA ALA A 15 6.02 -41.42 27.63
C ALA A 15 5.83 -40.72 26.26
N ARG A 16 5.93 -41.47 25.15
CA ARG A 16 5.67 -40.92 23.80
C ARG A 16 4.20 -40.61 23.57
N ARG A 17 3.29 -41.48 24.06
CA ARG A 17 1.84 -41.29 23.91
C ARG A 17 1.29 -40.14 24.76
N GLU A 18 1.92 -39.82 25.88
CA GLU A 18 1.55 -38.66 26.71
C GLU A 18 1.99 -37.33 26.10
N THR A 19 3.15 -37.32 25.42
CA THR A 19 3.67 -36.12 24.76
C THR A 19 2.81 -35.76 23.53
N ASP A 20 2.43 -36.75 22.72
CA ASP A 20 1.52 -36.56 21.56
C ASP A 20 0.12 -36.07 22.00
N ARG A 21 -0.35 -36.50 23.18
CA ARG A 21 -1.65 -36.08 23.73
C ARG A 21 -1.64 -34.65 24.25
N ALA A 22 -0.51 -34.18 24.79
CA ALA A 22 -0.33 -32.81 25.24
C ALA A 22 -0.24 -31.82 24.07
N GLU A 23 0.47 -32.18 22.99
CA GLU A 23 0.55 -31.36 21.77
C GLU A 23 -0.81 -31.24 21.07
N SER A 24 -1.57 -32.33 21.03
CA SER A 24 -2.94 -32.32 20.47
C SER A 24 -3.93 -31.50 21.30
N GLN A 25 -3.69 -31.31 22.60
CA GLN A 25 -4.51 -30.47 23.47
C GLN A 25 -4.14 -28.98 23.37
N ALA A 26 -2.86 -28.65 23.12
CA ALA A 26 -2.42 -27.28 22.88
C ALA A 26 -3.01 -26.70 21.58
N LEU A 27 -3.12 -27.51 20.52
CA LEU A 27 -3.74 -27.11 19.25
C LEU A 27 -5.26 -26.83 19.38
N SER A 28 -5.93 -27.49 20.32
CA SER A 28 -7.37 -27.29 20.55
C SER A 28 -7.68 -26.01 21.33
N LEU A 29 -6.73 -25.51 22.14
CA LEU A 29 -6.92 -24.26 22.89
C LEU A 29 -6.83 -23.00 21.99
N LEU A 30 -6.06 -23.04 20.90
CA LEU A 30 -5.94 -21.92 19.96
C LEU A 30 -7.21 -21.68 19.11
N ALA A 31 -8.15 -22.62 19.09
CA ALA A 31 -9.40 -22.51 18.33
C ALA A 31 -10.51 -21.73 19.07
N GLN A 32 -10.32 -21.36 20.34
CA GLN A 32 -11.36 -20.71 21.15
C GLN A 32 -11.38 -19.18 21.06
N ASP A 33 -10.34 -18.56 20.50
CA ASP A 33 -10.23 -17.10 20.34
C ASP A 33 -10.80 -16.57 19.00
N GLY A 34 -11.67 -17.34 18.34
CA GLY A 34 -12.38 -16.89 17.13
C GLY A 34 -11.52 -16.87 15.85
N PHE A 35 -10.29 -17.38 15.90
CA PHE A 35 -9.47 -17.60 14.72
C PHE A 35 -9.64 -19.04 14.23
N ALA A 36 -10.60 -19.27 13.34
CA ALA A 36 -10.82 -20.58 12.71
C ALA A 36 -9.77 -20.83 11.61
N LEU A 37 -8.69 -21.55 11.94
CA LEU A 37 -7.83 -22.17 10.94
C LEU A 37 -8.47 -23.48 10.48
N THR A 38 -9.24 -23.42 9.39
CA THR A 38 -9.63 -24.62 8.65
C THR A 38 -8.39 -25.21 7.96
N VAL A 39 -7.77 -26.21 8.57
CA VAL A 39 -6.89 -27.15 7.86
C VAL A 39 -7.80 -28.14 7.14
N SER A 40 -8.17 -27.80 5.91
CA SER A 40 -8.76 -28.75 4.97
C SER A 40 -7.64 -29.53 4.30
N GLY A 41 -7.60 -30.84 4.58
CA GLY A 41 -6.72 -31.77 3.89
C GLY A 41 -6.95 -31.76 2.38
N GLY A 42 -5.88 -31.42 1.66
CA GLY A 42 -5.53 -31.80 0.29
C GLY A 42 -6.66 -31.94 -0.74
N LEU A 43 -6.86 -30.89 -1.54
CA LEU A 43 -7.22 -30.91 -2.96
C LEU A 43 -6.99 -29.49 -3.50
N ALA A 44 -6.43 -29.40 -4.71
CA ALA A 44 -6.03 -28.16 -5.38
C ALA A 44 -7.03 -27.01 -5.18
N GLY A 45 -6.64 -26.02 -4.39
CA GLY A 45 -7.41 -24.82 -4.10
C GLY A 45 -6.49 -23.86 -3.40
N ASP A 46 -6.13 -22.80 -4.11
CA ASP A 46 -5.33 -21.67 -3.63
C ASP A 46 -5.90 -21.23 -2.28
N VAL A 47 -5.09 -21.32 -1.22
CA VAL A 47 -5.46 -20.78 0.10
C VAL A 47 -5.33 -19.28 -0.04
N ASP A 48 -6.42 -18.64 -0.48
CA ASP A 48 -6.48 -17.19 -0.61
C ASP A 48 -6.60 -16.61 0.80
N LEU A 49 -5.45 -16.39 1.45
CA LEU A 49 -5.40 -15.62 2.69
C LEU A 49 -6.01 -14.24 2.39
N PRO A 50 -6.91 -13.71 3.25
CA PRO A 50 -7.41 -12.36 3.06
C PRO A 50 -6.21 -11.42 2.99
N LYS A 51 -6.03 -10.76 1.84
CA LYS A 51 -4.93 -9.82 1.64
C LYS A 51 -5.03 -8.76 2.74
N PRO A 52 -4.05 -8.67 3.65
CA PRO A 52 -4.17 -7.86 4.86
C PRO A 52 -4.18 -6.34 4.59
N TYR A 53 -3.93 -5.93 3.34
CA TYR A 53 -3.90 -4.54 2.92
C TYR A 53 -4.76 -4.37 1.68
N GLY A 54 -5.47 -3.23 1.59
CA GLY A 54 -6.12 -2.83 0.34
C GLY A 54 -5.08 -2.77 -0.79
N THR A 55 -5.52 -3.03 -2.02
CA THR A 55 -4.69 -2.87 -3.23
C THR A 55 -4.17 -1.45 -3.43
N THR A 56 -4.74 -0.49 -2.69
CA THR A 56 -4.47 0.95 -2.80
C THR A 56 -3.93 1.47 -1.47
N ILE A 57 -2.78 2.14 -1.51
CA ILE A 57 -2.05 2.68 -0.36
C ILE A 57 -1.89 4.19 -0.54
N THR A 58 -2.42 4.97 0.42
CA THR A 58 -2.17 6.42 0.46
C THR A 58 -0.77 6.70 0.98
N LEU A 59 0.06 7.32 0.15
CA LEU A 59 1.44 7.71 0.48
C LEU A 59 1.47 9.07 1.19
N VAL A 60 0.67 10.01 0.70
CA VAL A 60 0.53 11.36 1.25
C VAL A 60 -0.94 11.73 1.24
N ASP A 61 -1.52 11.92 2.43
CA ASP A 61 -2.95 12.18 2.57
C ASP A 61 -3.38 13.50 1.92
N ARG A 62 -2.55 14.55 2.05
CA ARG A 62 -2.88 15.89 1.56
C ARG A 62 -1.63 16.69 1.24
N THR A 63 -1.42 16.95 -0.05
CA THR A 63 -0.40 17.85 -0.57
C THR A 63 -1.00 18.77 -1.64
N TYR A 64 -0.22 19.72 -2.15
CA TYR A 64 -0.67 20.57 -3.25
C TYR A 64 0.34 20.58 -4.39
N LEU A 65 -0.18 20.72 -5.61
CA LEU A 65 0.64 20.88 -6.80
C LEU A 65 1.18 22.29 -6.91
N VAL A 66 2.43 22.41 -7.35
CA VAL A 66 3.08 23.70 -7.62
C VAL A 66 2.96 23.98 -9.11
N GLY A 67 2.25 25.06 -9.49
CA GLY A 67 1.98 25.40 -10.89
C GLY A 67 3.22 25.78 -11.72
N GLY A 68 4.31 26.19 -11.07
CA GLY A 68 5.55 26.58 -11.74
C GLY A 68 6.69 26.93 -10.78
N ARG A 69 7.93 26.91 -11.28
CA ARG A 69 9.13 27.28 -10.51
C ARG A 69 9.27 28.81 -10.44
N GLY A 70 8.57 29.44 -9.50
CA GLY A 70 8.69 30.88 -9.22
C GLY A 70 7.52 31.47 -8.44
N PHE A 71 7.73 32.60 -7.74
CA PHE A 71 6.71 33.27 -6.92
C PHE A 71 5.51 33.82 -7.72
N GLY A 72 5.66 34.06 -9.03
CA GLY A 72 4.63 34.64 -9.88
C GLY A 72 3.78 33.64 -10.67
N GLY A 73 4.08 32.34 -10.60
CA GLY A 73 3.42 31.29 -11.38
C GLY A 73 3.15 30.02 -10.58
N SER A 74 3.14 30.12 -9.26
CA SER A 74 3.04 28.98 -8.34
C SER A 74 1.61 28.43 -8.20
N GLY A 75 0.64 29.00 -8.90
CA GLY A 75 -0.78 28.65 -8.81
C GLY A 75 -1.32 28.11 -10.13
N ALA A 76 -2.41 27.35 -10.05
CA ALA A 76 -3.13 26.85 -11.19
C ALA A 76 -3.77 28.00 -11.99
N ASP A 77 -3.77 27.88 -13.32
CA ASP A 77 -4.47 28.80 -14.20
C ASP A 77 -5.91 28.34 -14.50
N GLU A 78 -6.70 29.19 -15.15
CA GLU A 78 -8.11 28.89 -15.47
C GLU A 78 -8.26 27.62 -16.33
N GLY A 79 -7.32 27.35 -17.25
CA GLY A 79 -7.37 26.19 -18.13
C GLY A 79 -7.11 24.87 -17.38
N MET A 80 -6.20 24.91 -16.41
CA MET A 80 -5.92 23.83 -15.48
C MET A 80 -7.17 23.49 -14.62
N LEU A 81 -7.86 24.53 -14.14
CA LEU A 81 -9.11 24.38 -13.39
C LEU A 81 -10.27 23.88 -14.25
N GLU A 82 -10.35 24.29 -15.51
CA GLU A 82 -11.34 23.78 -16.45
C GLU A 82 -11.12 22.28 -16.72
N GLY A 83 -9.86 21.86 -16.90
CA GLY A 83 -9.50 20.44 -17.02
C GLY A 83 -10.01 19.60 -15.85
N ILE A 84 -9.74 20.02 -14.61
CA ILE A 84 -10.22 19.34 -13.40
C ILE A 84 -11.76 19.34 -13.32
N ARG A 85 -12.40 20.48 -13.58
CA ARG A 85 -13.87 20.59 -13.57
C ARG A 85 -14.51 19.67 -14.61
N SER A 86 -13.88 19.51 -15.77
CA SER A 86 -14.39 18.68 -16.86
C SER A 86 -14.27 17.18 -16.59
N ALA A 87 -13.23 16.76 -15.85
CA ALA A 87 -12.98 15.36 -15.54
C ALA A 87 -13.83 14.85 -14.35
N GLY A 88 -14.25 15.74 -13.44
CA GLY A 88 -15.11 15.41 -12.31
C GLY A 88 -14.33 15.03 -11.04
N GLY A 89 -15.05 14.79 -9.93
CA GLY A 89 -14.46 14.68 -8.58
C GLY A 89 -13.63 13.42 -8.28
N GLU A 90 -13.76 12.34 -9.07
CA GLU A 90 -13.04 11.07 -8.86
C GLU A 90 -11.88 10.89 -9.85
N THR A 91 -11.19 11.99 -10.14
CA THR A 91 -10.23 12.02 -11.23
C THR A 91 -8.84 11.60 -10.77
N ARG A 92 -8.31 10.52 -11.36
CA ARG A 92 -6.92 10.12 -11.23
C ARG A 92 -6.02 11.01 -12.09
N ILE A 93 -5.14 11.74 -11.43
CA ILE A 93 -4.10 12.59 -12.02
C ILE A 93 -2.87 11.72 -12.26
N VAL A 94 -2.37 11.74 -13.50
CA VAL A 94 -1.21 10.96 -13.92
C VAL A 94 0.06 11.66 -13.48
N LEU A 95 0.96 10.90 -12.87
CA LEU A 95 2.28 11.37 -12.47
C LEU A 95 3.36 10.89 -13.46
N ARG A 96 4.33 11.75 -13.77
CA ARG A 96 5.48 11.43 -14.62
C ARG A 96 6.78 11.99 -14.02
N CYS A 97 7.81 11.15 -13.93
CA CYS A 97 9.15 11.60 -13.53
C CYS A 97 9.83 12.35 -14.68
N GLU A 98 10.50 13.45 -14.35
CA GLU A 98 11.36 14.24 -15.23
C GLU A 98 12.80 14.21 -14.69
N PRO A 99 13.57 13.14 -14.95
CA PRO A 99 14.91 12.96 -14.40
C PRO A 99 15.94 13.95 -14.99
N ASP A 100 15.64 14.56 -16.13
CA ASP A 100 16.51 15.50 -16.84
C ASP A 100 16.30 16.97 -16.38
N ASP A 101 15.46 17.22 -15.37
CA ASP A 101 15.27 18.56 -14.83
C ASP A 101 16.54 19.04 -14.11
N ALA A 102 17.16 20.09 -14.66
CA ALA A 102 18.40 20.65 -14.17
C ALA A 102 18.32 21.27 -12.77
N ALA A 103 17.13 21.63 -12.30
CA ALA A 103 16.92 22.23 -10.98
C ALA A 103 16.63 21.18 -9.90
N ASP A 104 15.95 20.09 -10.24
CA ASP A 104 15.66 18.99 -9.32
C ASP A 104 15.50 17.66 -10.08
N PRO A 105 16.43 16.69 -9.92
CA PRO A 105 16.36 15.42 -10.64
C PRO A 105 15.18 14.53 -10.21
N TRP A 106 14.49 14.87 -9.11
CA TRP A 106 13.33 14.13 -8.62
C TRP A 106 12.01 14.76 -9.02
N THR A 107 12.01 15.57 -10.08
CA THR A 107 10.80 16.27 -10.53
C THR A 107 9.73 15.28 -10.93
N VAL A 108 8.54 15.44 -10.36
CA VAL A 108 7.36 14.64 -10.70
C VAL A 108 6.27 15.59 -11.17
N GLU A 109 5.98 15.55 -12.47
CA GLU A 109 4.91 16.30 -13.10
C GLU A 109 3.57 15.60 -12.89
N ALA A 110 2.54 16.39 -12.64
CA ALA A 110 1.16 15.96 -12.55
C ALA A 110 0.40 16.46 -13.78
N SER A 111 -0.32 15.56 -14.44
CA SER A 111 -1.11 15.90 -15.62
C SER A 111 -2.45 15.17 -15.61
N LEU A 112 -3.44 15.81 -16.20
CA LEU A 112 -4.78 15.27 -16.35
C LEU A 112 -5.23 15.43 -17.79
N ASP A 113 -5.57 14.33 -18.46
CA ASP A 113 -5.96 14.30 -19.88
C ASP A 113 -4.97 15.06 -20.80
N GLY A 114 -3.68 15.00 -20.47
CA GLY A 114 -2.61 15.69 -21.19
C GLY A 114 -2.44 17.18 -20.83
N VAL A 115 -3.29 17.73 -19.97
CA VAL A 115 -3.14 19.08 -19.41
C VAL A 115 -2.21 19.02 -18.21
N PHE A 116 -1.12 19.78 -18.25
CA PHE A 116 -0.20 19.92 -17.13
C PHE A 116 -0.91 20.62 -15.95
N LEU A 117 -0.83 20.02 -14.77
CA LEU A 117 -1.43 20.53 -13.52
C LEU A 117 -0.40 21.10 -12.53
N GLY A 118 0.90 20.90 -12.78
CA GLY A 118 1.95 21.33 -11.89
C GLY A 118 2.91 20.19 -11.54
N VAL A 119 3.77 20.45 -10.55
CA VAL A 119 4.72 19.46 -10.01
C VAL A 119 4.44 19.15 -8.55
N VAL A 120 4.78 17.92 -8.14
CA VAL A 120 4.79 17.52 -6.72
C VAL A 120 5.82 18.36 -5.97
N ARG A 121 5.55 18.68 -4.70
CA ARG A 121 6.44 19.52 -3.88
C ARG A 121 7.80 18.85 -3.68
N ALA A 122 8.85 19.67 -3.67
CA ALA A 122 10.24 19.22 -3.57
C ALA A 122 10.63 18.44 -2.30
N HIS A 123 9.82 18.45 -1.23
CA HIS A 123 10.08 17.65 -0.03
C HIS A 123 9.38 16.29 -0.04
N GLU A 124 8.51 16.04 -1.03
CA GLU A 124 7.75 14.79 -1.20
C GLU A 124 8.17 14.05 -2.47
N ASN A 125 8.61 14.78 -3.50
CA ASN A 125 8.86 14.24 -4.84
C ASN A 125 9.94 13.15 -4.90
N GLU A 126 10.99 13.19 -4.08
CA GLU A 126 12.05 12.16 -4.09
C GLU A 126 11.51 10.75 -3.80
N ILE A 127 10.65 10.61 -2.79
CA ILE A 127 10.07 9.29 -2.45
C ILE A 127 9.17 8.80 -3.57
N ILE A 128 8.38 9.71 -4.14
CA ILE A 128 7.44 9.41 -5.23
C ILE A 128 8.22 8.97 -6.48
N ALA A 129 9.23 9.73 -6.88
CA ALA A 129 10.07 9.41 -8.02
C ALA A 129 10.76 8.05 -7.85
N ARG A 130 11.33 7.76 -6.67
CA ARG A 130 11.94 6.45 -6.38
C ARG A 130 10.96 5.29 -6.44
N LEU A 131 9.71 5.48 -6.00
CA LEU A 131 8.68 4.44 -6.12
C LEU A 131 8.32 4.19 -7.59
N MET A 132 8.18 5.26 -8.38
CA MET A 132 7.93 5.16 -9.82
C MET A 132 9.10 4.50 -10.55
N ASP A 133 10.35 4.85 -10.21
CA ASP A 133 11.57 4.22 -10.74
C ASP A 133 11.65 2.73 -10.39
N ALA A 134 11.12 2.34 -9.23
CA ALA A 134 10.99 0.94 -8.83
C ALA A 134 9.84 0.20 -9.56
N GLY A 135 9.11 0.87 -10.45
CA GLY A 135 8.00 0.32 -11.21
C GLY A 135 6.67 0.26 -10.44
N LYS A 136 6.53 0.99 -9.32
CA LYS A 136 5.26 1.09 -8.60
C LYS A 136 4.29 2.02 -9.32
N HIS A 137 3.02 1.66 -9.33
CA HIS A 137 1.98 2.49 -9.93
C HIS A 137 1.57 3.58 -8.95
N VAL A 138 2.07 4.80 -9.14
CA VAL A 138 1.76 5.95 -8.30
C VAL A 138 0.97 6.98 -9.10
N TYR A 139 -0.10 7.49 -8.52
CA TYR A 139 -0.95 8.54 -9.11
C TYR A 139 -1.39 9.53 -8.03
N ALA A 140 -2.03 10.61 -8.45
CA ALA A 140 -2.61 11.58 -7.52
C ALA A 140 -4.13 11.59 -7.64
N GLU A 141 -4.86 11.77 -6.53
CA GLU A 141 -6.31 12.00 -6.55
C GLU A 141 -6.58 13.45 -6.22
N TYR A 142 -7.48 14.07 -6.99
CA TYR A 142 -7.93 15.42 -6.70
C TYR A 142 -8.73 15.47 -5.40
N LEU A 143 -8.41 16.43 -4.53
CA LEU A 143 -9.16 16.66 -3.29
C LEU A 143 -10.03 17.92 -3.43
N GLU A 144 -9.39 19.06 -3.63
CA GLU A 144 -10.06 20.36 -3.71
C GLU A 144 -9.17 21.40 -4.37
N THR A 145 -9.80 22.52 -4.76
CA THR A 145 -9.08 23.70 -5.23
C THR A 145 -9.33 24.83 -4.25
N GLU A 146 -8.26 25.35 -3.67
CA GLU A 146 -8.30 26.53 -2.82
C GLU A 146 -7.97 27.77 -3.65
N THR A 147 -8.86 28.76 -3.64
CA THR A 147 -8.67 30.02 -4.38
C THR A 147 -8.32 31.15 -3.41
N LEU A 148 -7.11 31.71 -3.55
CA LEU A 148 -6.63 32.88 -2.82
C LEU A 148 -6.47 34.07 -3.77
N GLY A 149 -7.55 34.80 -4.01
CA GLY A 149 -7.55 35.90 -4.98
C GLY A 149 -7.41 35.36 -6.40
N GLU A 150 -6.34 35.77 -7.10
CA GLU A 150 -6.00 35.28 -8.44
C GLU A 150 -5.16 33.99 -8.42
N TYR A 151 -4.78 33.52 -7.23
CA TYR A 151 -3.96 32.33 -7.06
C TYR A 151 -4.81 31.11 -6.73
N HIS A 152 -4.67 30.04 -7.51
CA HIS A 152 -5.38 28.78 -7.27
C HIS A 152 -4.40 27.68 -6.83
N ARG A 153 -4.74 26.96 -5.77
CA ARG A 153 -3.96 25.82 -5.26
C ARG A 153 -4.76 24.53 -5.41
N ILE A 154 -4.21 23.59 -6.16
CA ILE A 154 -4.82 22.27 -6.33
C ILE A 154 -4.29 21.35 -5.25
N TRP A 155 -5.17 20.90 -4.38
CA TRP A 155 -4.88 19.91 -3.35
C TRP A 155 -5.13 18.51 -3.88
N VAL A 156 -4.19 17.62 -3.61
CA VAL A 156 -4.21 16.22 -4.06
C VAL A 156 -3.76 15.28 -2.94
N SER A 157 -4.21 14.03 -2.99
CA SER A 157 -3.59 12.91 -2.26
C SER A 157 -2.67 12.15 -3.21
N LEU A 158 -1.57 11.59 -2.70
CA LEU A 158 -0.68 10.73 -3.48
C LEU A 158 -0.93 9.28 -3.10
N VAL A 159 -1.19 8.45 -4.10
CA VAL A 159 -1.71 7.10 -3.92
C VAL A 159 -0.90 6.13 -4.77
N MET A 160 -0.65 4.94 -4.22
CA MET A 160 0.00 3.83 -4.90
C MET A 160 -0.95 2.65 -5.01
N GLU A 161 -0.93 1.97 -6.16
CA GLU A 161 -1.54 0.66 -6.34
C GLU A 161 -0.47 -0.42 -6.50
N ASP A 162 -0.68 -1.59 -5.87
CA ASP A 162 0.19 -2.77 -5.93
C ASP A 162 -0.34 -3.87 -6.85
#